data_AF-A0A1H9FZK1-F1
#
_entry.id   AF-A0A1H9FZK1-F1
#
_cell.length_a   1.000
_cell.length_b   1.000
_cell.length_c   1.000
_cell.angle_alpha   90.00
_cell.angle_beta   90.00
_cell.angle_gamma   90.00
#
_symmetry.space_group_name_H-M   'P 1'
#
loop_
_entity.id
_entity.type
_entity.pdbx_description
1 polymer ?
#
loop_
_entity_poly.entity_id
_entity_poly.type
_entity_poly.pdbx_seq_one_letter_code
_entity_poly.pdbx_strand_id
1 'polypeptide(L)' 'MIRVLHHVSLSTTDMDRFVRFYRDLLGLRLDRISPPQHIAPGRCTSCYFYDPDGNLLELQQIHAGSPIRPALGLAGGN' A
#
# COMPACT_ATOMS: atom_id res chain seq x y z
N MET A 1 19.91 0.21 -17.58
CA MET A 1 18.66 0.10 -18.37
C MET A 1 17.62 -0.60 -17.52
N ILE A 2 16.43 -0.03 -17.35
CA ILE A 2 15.30 -0.66 -16.63
C ILE A 2 14.71 -1.74 -17.53
N ARG A 3 14.42 -2.93 -16.96
CA ARG A 3 13.96 -4.10 -17.73
C ARG A 3 12.46 -4.36 -17.57
N VAL A 4 11.94 -4.25 -16.34
CA VAL A 4 10.54 -4.52 -15.99
C VAL A 4 10.16 -3.67 -14.77
N LEU A 5 8.90 -3.24 -14.71
CA LEU A 5 8.26 -2.72 -13.50
C LEU A 5 7.37 -3.82 -12.91
N HIS A 6 7.69 -4.29 -11.70
CA HIS A 6 6.99 -5.43 -11.09
C HIS A 6 5.64 -5.04 -10.46
N HIS A 7 5.62 -3.94 -9.72
CA HIS A 7 4.44 -3.36 -9.08
C HIS A 7 4.79 -1.95 -8.60
N VAL A 8 3.77 -1.18 -8.24
CA VAL A 8 3.94 0.10 -7.54
C VAL A 8 3.53 -0.10 -6.08
N SER A 9 4.40 0.34 -5.16
CA SER A 9 4.16 0.26 -3.72
C SER A 9 3.76 1.62 -3.15
N LEU A 10 2.70 1.62 -2.36
CA LEU A 10 2.09 2.80 -1.75
C LEU A 10 2.03 2.60 -0.24
N SER A 11 2.69 3.49 0.51
CA SER A 11 2.83 3.35 1.96
C SER A 11 1.98 4.33 2.76
N THR A 12 1.40 3.88 3.86
CA THR A 12 0.61 4.69 4.80
C THR A 12 0.94 4.29 6.24
N THR A 13 0.61 5.14 7.21
CA THR A 13 0.56 4.77 8.63
C THR A 13 -0.85 4.38 9.09
N ASP A 14 -1.87 4.60 8.25
CA ASP A 14 -3.28 4.32 8.49
C ASP A 14 -3.86 3.60 7.25
N MET A 15 -3.95 2.27 7.31
CA MET A 15 -4.47 1.45 6.22
C MET A 15 -5.97 1.67 5.99
N ASP A 16 -6.75 1.87 7.05
CA ASP A 16 -8.19 2.01 6.94
C ASP A 16 -8.55 3.27 6.15
N ARG A 17 -7.88 4.39 6.42
CA ARG A 17 -8.03 5.62 5.64
C ARG A 17 -7.59 5.43 4.19
N PHE A 18 -6.53 4.67 3.97
CA PHE A 18 -5.97 4.44 2.64
C PHE A 18 -6.89 3.59 1.78
N VAL A 19 -7.42 2.50 2.35
CA VAL A 19 -8.41 1.63 1.71
C VAL A 19 -9.66 2.43 1.37
N ARG A 20 -10.19 3.25 2.28
CA ARG A 20 -11.33 4.12 1.98
C ARG A 20 -11.04 5.06 0.81
N PHE A 21 -9.87 5.69 0.78
CA PHE A 21 -9.51 6.57 -0.34
C PHE A 21 -9.49 5.83 -1.68
N TYR A 22 -8.77 4.71 -1.77
CA TYR A 22 -8.61 3.99 -3.03
C TYR A 22 -9.89 3.26 -3.47
N ARG A 23 -10.64 2.69 -2.53
CA ARG A 23 -11.92 2.00 -2.81
C ARG A 23 -13.03 2.99 -3.11
N ASP A 24 -13.24 4.00 -2.24
CA ASP A 24 -14.45 4.83 -2.27
C ASP A 24 -14.30 6.04 -3.20
N LEU A 25 -13.11 6.66 -3.27
CA LEU A 25 -12.91 7.83 -4.13
C LEU A 25 -12.44 7.44 -5.54
N LEU A 26 -11.55 6.44 -5.64
CA LEU A 26 -10.97 6.03 -6.93
C LEU A 26 -11.64 4.78 -7.53
N GLY A 27 -12.60 4.17 -6.83
CA GLY A 27 -13.36 3.04 -7.34
C GLY A 27 -12.53 1.76 -7.53
N LEU A 28 -11.36 1.67 -6.88
CA LEU A 28 -10.52 0.48 -6.99
C LEU A 28 -11.22 -0.71 -6.35
N ARG A 29 -11.32 -1.78 -7.14
CA ARG A 29 -11.93 -3.01 -6.69
C ARG A 29 -10.89 -3.91 -6.05
N LEU A 30 -11.10 -4.16 -4.77
CA LEU A 30 -10.20 -4.93 -3.92
C LEU A 30 -10.46 -6.46 -4.08
N ASP A 31 -10.60 -6.91 -5.32
CA ASP A 31 -11.19 -8.22 -5.64
C ASP A 31 -10.19 -9.37 -5.55
N ARG A 32 -8.90 -9.03 -5.66
CA ARG A 32 -7.79 -9.98 -5.69
C ARG A 32 -6.70 -9.56 -4.71
N ILE A 33 -7.10 -9.44 -3.44
CA ILE A 33 -6.17 -9.06 -2.37
C ILE A 33 -5.42 -10.30 -1.87
N SER A 34 -4.09 -10.23 -1.82
CA SER A 34 -3.33 -11.17 -1.00
C SER A 34 -3.61 -10.90 0.49
N PRO A 35 -3.72 -11.92 1.36
CA PRO A 35 -3.85 -11.67 2.80
C PRO A 35 -2.72 -10.76 3.30
N PRO A 36 -2.96 -9.90 4.32
CA PRO A 36 -1.93 -9.05 4.88
C PRO A 36 -0.74 -9.88 5.38
N GLN A 37 0.47 -9.50 4.97
CA GLN A 37 1.71 -10.16 5.35
C GLN A 37 2.57 -9.23 6.21
N HIS A 38 3.05 -9.74 7.34
CA HIS A 38 3.96 -9.01 8.22
C HIS A 38 5.41 -9.18 7.74
N ILE A 39 6.08 -8.07 7.44
CA ILE A 39 7.46 -8.05 6.99
C ILE A 39 8.36 -7.64 8.16
N ALA A 40 9.02 -8.63 8.75
CA ALA A 40 9.76 -8.49 10.01
C ALA A 40 10.92 -7.48 10.01
N PRO A 41 11.83 -7.42 9.01
CA PRO A 41 12.88 -6.40 9.04
C PRO A 41 12.35 -4.99 8.78
N GLY A 42 11.20 -4.87 8.10
CA GLY A 42 10.59 -3.58 7.75
C GLY A 42 9.58 -3.05 8.76
N ARG A 43 9.12 -3.85 9.73
CA ARG A 43 7.98 -3.54 10.62
C ARG A 43 6.82 -2.91 9.84
N CYS A 44 6.44 -3.57 8.76
CA CYS A 44 5.31 -3.18 7.94
C CYS A 44 4.39 -4.36 7.68
N THR A 45 3.15 -4.06 7.38
CA THR A 45 2.17 -5.02 6.86
C THR A 45 1.88 -4.67 5.42
N SER A 46 2.04 -5.63 4.52
CA SER A 46 1.82 -5.44 3.08
C SER A 46 0.64 -6.28 2.58
N CYS A 47 -0.13 -5.74 1.64
CA CYS A 47 -1.07 -6.50 0.82
C CYS A 47 -0.98 -6.07 -0.64
N TYR A 48 -1.14 -7.04 -1.54
CA TYR A 48 -1.16 -6.82 -2.98
C TYR A 48 -2.58 -6.88 -3.50
N PHE A 49 -2.90 -6.06 -4.49
CA PHE A 49 -4.19 -6.06 -5.17
C PHE A 49 -4.03 -5.60 -6.62
N TYR A 50 -5.07 -5.83 -7.43
CA TYR A 50 -5.11 -5.37 -8.81
C TYR A 50 -6.08 -4.19 -8.94
N ASP A 51 -5.70 -3.20 -9.74
CA ASP A 51 -6.65 -2.19 -10.22
C ASP A 51 -7.53 -2.74 -11.36
N PRO A 52 -8.58 -2.02 -11.80
CA PRO A 52 -9.41 -2.42 -12.93
C PRO A 52 -8.65 -2.62 -14.26
N ASP A 53 -7.50 -1.98 -14.44
CA ASP A 53 -6.67 -2.08 -15.64
C ASP A 53 -5.70 -3.29 -15.56
N GLY A 54 -5.66 -4.00 -14.43
CA GLY A 54 -4.83 -5.17 -14.21
C GLY A 54 -3.41 -4.87 -13.71
N ASN A 55 -3.12 -3.63 -13.27
CA ASN A 55 -1.86 -3.30 -12.65
C ASN A 55 -1.77 -3.87 -11.24
N LEU A 56 -0.61 -4.43 -10.89
CA LEU A 56 -0.35 -4.90 -9.53
C LEU A 56 0.10 -3.74 -8.65
N LEU A 57 -0.66 -3.50 -7.58
CA LEU A 57 -0.40 -2.50 -6.56
C LEU A 57 -0.11 -3.17 -5.22
N GLU A 58 0.80 -2.60 -4.46
CA GLU A 58 1.10 -3.00 -3.09
C GLU A 58 0.69 -1.87 -2.12
N LEU A 59 -0.14 -2.16 -1.13
CA LEU A 59 -0.39 -1.26 0.00
C LEU A 59 0.44 -1.71 1.19
N GLN A 60 1.19 -0.78 1.76
CA GLN A 60 2.04 -1.05 2.91
C GLN A 60 1.66 -0.16 4.09
N GLN A 61 1.18 -0.76 5.18
CA GLN A 61 1.09 -0.07 6.47
C GLN A 61 2.45 -0.13 7.16
N ILE A 62 3.04 1.03 7.39
CA ILE A 62 4.26 1.20 8.17
C ILE A 62 3.87 1.34 9.64
N HIS A 63 4.42 0.47 10.49
CA HIS A 63 4.15 0.51 11.94
C HIS A 63 5.17 1.38 12.67
N ALA A 64 4.82 1.79 13.89
CA ALA A 64 5.71 2.56 14.76
C ALA A 64 7.05 1.84 14.98
N GLY A 65 8.15 2.61 14.93
CA GLY A 65 9.50 2.08 15.06
C GLY A 65 10.03 1.37 13.80
N SER A 66 9.30 1.41 12.68
CA SER A 66 9.83 0.96 11.39
C SER A 66 11.05 1.78 10.96
N PRO A 67 12.10 1.13 10.40
CA PRO A 67 13.21 1.85 9.77
C PRO A 67 12.82 2.47 8.41
N ILE A 68 11.66 2.08 7.86
CA ILE A 68 11.15 2.58 6.58
C ILE A 68 10.42 3.90 6.85
N ARG A 69 10.89 4.98 6.20
CA ARG A 69 10.16 6.26 6.22
C ARG A 69 8.98 6.18 5.24
N PRO A 70 7.78 6.67 5.60
CA PRO A 70 6.69 6.78 4.65
C PRO A 70 7.15 7.59 3.44
N ALA A 71 7.05 7.01 2.25
CA ALA A 71 7.36 7.73 1.02
C ALA A 71 6.19 8.68 0.75
N LEU A 72 6.41 9.98 0.99
CA LEU A 72 5.47 11.06 0.75
C LEU A 72 4.04 10.77 1.27
N GLY A 73 3.90 10.67 2.59
CA GLY A 73 2.58 10.61 3.20
C GLY A 73 1.82 11.91 2.92
N LEU A 74 0.57 11.78 2.45
CA LEU A 74 -0.50 12.70 2.82
C LEU A 74 -0.57 12.69 4.35
N ALA A 75 0.35 13.43 4.99
CA ALA A 75 0.38 13.65 6.41
C ALA A 75 -0.90 14.43 6.72
N GLY A 76 -1.95 13.69 7.10
CA GLY A 76 -3.08 14.27 7.81
C GLY A 76 -2.57 14.69 9.17
N GLY A 77 -1.93 15.86 9.21
CA GLY A 77 -1.92 16.67 10.41
C GLY A 77 -3.37 16.99 10.75
N ASN A 78 -3.70 16.81 12.02
CA ASN A 78 -4.77 17.56 12.64
C ASN A 78 -4.21 18.94 13.00
#